data_AF-A0A1F3M384-F1
#
_entry.id   AF-A0A1F3M384-F1
#
_cell.length_a   1.000
_cell.length_b   1.000
_cell.length_c   1.000
_cell.angle_alpha   90.00
_cell.angle_beta   90.00
_cell.angle_gamma   90.00
#
_symmetry.space_group_name_H-M   'P 1'
#
loop_
_entity.id
_entity.type
_entity.pdbx_description
1 polymer ?
#
loop_
_entity_poly.entity_id
_entity_poly.type
_entity_poly.pdbx_seq_one_letter_code
_entity_poly.pdbx_strand_id
1 'polypeptide(L)'
;MKKILIILLFFAGLVGCENQEIEFPDFDYTGGYFPYQYPVRTLVLGDYIYDNTNDNNHKFLISAAMGGIYDNEKDRVFDIALAPELCSNVKFGSTNEAIHLMPQSYYTLSSSSKLTIPAGKVNGNVEVQLTDAFFNDPLAVKLGYVIPIRLVGSADVDTILQGKAAVANPDPRVAGDWKVAPKNFTMFAVKYVNPFHGTYLRRGSNVLKDPTGNIIENNVYRTPYIVDNETWKLVTTGMEEVSVNSKLNSTKLPGDLMMNLSFGSDGTCTVVQQGSGAPIGTGKFVKGGDEWGGKKRDAIILSYNYTKEYIAPPPPGPVIVNDRDPSITFGGGTWTRMSQDLNYNNDITYTAAQGLYFTFDFTGDGIALYWKTNTTYGGFDVYIDDVFMSSVSLKVPFGYQKKMYETTSLSYGKHTLRVVTNTTGNTMFDYLVYYRNNHPAGLPSGTYTYEAKDTLVVRDRGVTMEVYNPVISN
;
A
#
# COMPACT_ATOMS: atom_id res chain seq x y z
N MET A 1 -66.35 -46.88 29.36
CA MET A 1 -65.60 -46.03 30.31
C MET A 1 -64.09 -46.31 30.31
N LYS A 2 -63.61 -47.56 30.47
CA LYS A 2 -62.15 -47.86 30.46
C LYS A 2 -61.40 -47.46 29.18
N LYS A 3 -62.00 -47.58 27.99
CA LYS A 3 -61.36 -47.20 26.71
C LYS A 3 -61.24 -45.67 26.51
N ILE A 4 -62.12 -44.88 27.13
CA ILE A 4 -62.08 -43.40 27.06
C ILE A 4 -61.00 -42.86 28.00
N LEU A 5 -60.80 -43.47 29.18
CA LEU A 5 -59.72 -43.10 30.09
C LEU A 5 -58.33 -43.34 29.49
N ILE A 6 -58.16 -44.41 28.69
CA ILE A 6 -56.87 -44.72 28.05
C ILE A 6 -56.52 -43.70 26.96
N ILE A 7 -57.52 -43.23 26.21
CA ILE A 7 -57.34 -42.20 25.16
C ILE A 7 -57.02 -40.83 25.79
N LEU A 8 -57.65 -40.49 26.91
CA LEU A 8 -57.33 -39.27 27.68
C LEU A 8 -55.93 -39.30 28.31
N LEU A 9 -55.47 -40.46 28.79
CA LEU A 9 -54.10 -40.62 29.27
C LEU A 9 -53.07 -40.54 28.14
N PHE A 10 -53.41 -41.02 26.93
CA PHE A 10 -52.51 -40.96 25.78
C PHE A 10 -52.35 -39.53 25.23
N PHE A 11 -53.40 -38.70 25.34
CA PHE A 11 -53.32 -37.28 24.96
C PHE A 11 -52.53 -36.43 25.97
N ALA A 12 -52.58 -36.76 27.27
CA ALA A 12 -51.78 -36.08 28.29
C ALA A 12 -50.27 -36.36 28.16
N GLY A 13 -49.89 -37.50 27.55
CA GLY A 13 -48.49 -37.88 27.32
C GLY A 13 -47.83 -37.20 26.11
N LEU A 14 -48.60 -36.49 25.26
CA LEU A 14 -48.06 -35.77 24.09
C LEU A 14 -47.74 -34.30 24.38
N VAL A 15 -47.99 -33.80 25.60
CA VAL A 15 -47.73 -32.41 26.03
C VAL A 15 -46.44 -32.28 26.87
N GLY A 16 -45.73 -33.39 27.10
CA GLY A 16 -44.54 -33.43 27.95
C GLY A 16 -43.25 -33.52 27.14
N CYS A 17 -42.72 -32.36 26.72
CA CYS A 17 -41.31 -32.02 26.53
C CYS A 17 -41.17 -30.83 25.56
N GLU A 18 -41.66 -29.66 25.96
CA GLU A 18 -40.89 -28.46 25.64
C GLU A 18 -39.89 -28.29 26.79
N ASN A 19 -38.60 -28.15 26.48
CA ASN A 19 -37.63 -27.70 27.48
C ASN A 19 -38.13 -26.33 27.95
N GLN A 20 -38.52 -26.21 29.22
CA GLN A 20 -38.84 -24.93 29.83
C GLN A 20 -37.69 -23.97 29.54
N GLU A 21 -37.98 -22.77 29.01
CA GLU A 21 -36.95 -21.76 28.80
C GLU A 21 -36.23 -21.53 30.13
N ILE A 22 -34.90 -21.60 30.10
CA ILE A 22 -34.09 -21.38 31.30
C ILE A 22 -34.16 -19.88 31.60
N GLU A 23 -35.11 -19.50 32.45
CA GLU A 23 -35.20 -18.17 33.02
C GLU A 23 -34.13 -18.00 34.09
N PHE A 24 -33.14 -17.16 33.79
CA PHE A 24 -32.17 -16.71 34.79
C PHE A 24 -32.74 -15.46 35.46
N PRO A 25 -32.63 -15.33 36.79
CA PRO A 25 -33.06 -14.11 37.47
C PRO A 25 -32.16 -12.94 37.05
N ASP A 26 -32.77 -11.75 36.96
CA ASP A 26 -32.03 -10.49 36.82
C ASP A 26 -30.98 -10.34 37.92
N PHE A 27 -29.94 -9.57 37.62
CA PHE A 27 -28.91 -9.23 38.59
C PHE A 27 -29.45 -8.19 39.57
N ASP A 28 -28.90 -8.17 40.78
CA ASP A 28 -29.34 -7.25 41.85
C ASP A 28 -29.15 -5.76 41.49
N TYR A 29 -28.31 -5.46 40.49
CA TYR A 29 -27.96 -4.09 40.10
C TYR A 29 -27.95 -3.90 38.59
N THR A 30 -28.58 -2.82 38.14
CA THR A 30 -28.62 -2.40 36.75
C THR A 30 -27.61 -1.29 36.47
N GLY A 31 -26.98 -1.35 35.30
CA GLY A 31 -25.90 -0.42 34.93
C GLY A 31 -25.99 0.06 33.49
N GLY A 32 -25.87 1.37 33.27
CA GLY A 32 -25.80 1.97 31.93
C GLY A 32 -24.38 2.32 31.48
N TYR A 33 -24.07 2.10 30.20
CA TYR A 33 -22.74 2.35 29.63
C TYR A 33 -22.73 2.46 28.10
N PHE A 34 -21.67 3.07 27.56
CA PHE A 34 -21.29 2.94 26.16
C PHE A 34 -20.40 1.70 25.96
N PRO A 35 -20.76 0.74 25.08
CA PRO A 35 -19.97 -0.46 24.87
C PRO A 35 -18.55 -0.21 24.34
N TYR A 36 -18.35 0.86 23.57
CA TYR A 36 -17.09 1.24 22.96
C TYR A 36 -16.77 2.71 23.26
N GLN A 37 -15.55 2.98 23.72
CA GLN A 37 -15.09 4.34 24.05
C GLN A 37 -14.49 5.06 22.83
N TYR A 38 -13.93 4.32 21.86
CA TYR A 38 -13.23 4.88 20.69
C TYR A 38 -13.64 4.22 19.36
N PRO A 39 -14.95 4.13 19.04
CA PRO A 39 -15.40 3.57 17.76
C PRO A 39 -15.13 4.52 16.59
N VAL A 40 -14.94 3.95 15.40
CA VAL A 40 -14.93 4.68 14.12
C VAL A 40 -16.20 4.31 13.34
N ARG A 41 -17.03 5.30 13.02
CA ARG A 41 -18.09 5.18 12.02
C ARG A 41 -17.55 5.54 10.65
N THR A 42 -17.51 4.56 9.75
CA THR A 42 -17.39 4.82 8.31
C THR A 42 -18.78 4.75 7.70
N LEU A 43 -19.33 5.87 7.22
CA LEU A 43 -20.53 5.87 6.40
C LEU A 43 -20.18 5.31 5.01
N VAL A 44 -20.86 4.25 4.59
CA VAL A 44 -20.66 3.64 3.28
C VAL A 44 -21.78 4.10 2.35
N LEU A 45 -21.52 5.14 1.56
CA LEU A 45 -22.49 5.69 0.63
C LEU A 45 -22.58 4.82 -0.64
N GLY A 46 -23.76 4.77 -1.24
CA GLY A 46 -24.07 3.99 -2.44
C GLY A 46 -24.50 2.56 -2.14
N ASP A 47 -24.32 1.67 -3.11
CA ASP A 47 -24.76 0.28 -2.99
C ASP A 47 -23.78 -0.51 -2.11
N TYR A 48 -24.31 -1.25 -1.12
CA TYR A 48 -23.52 -2.07 -0.21
C TYR A 48 -24.15 -3.45 0.01
N ILE A 49 -23.32 -4.43 0.40
CA ILE A 49 -23.77 -5.82 0.61
C ILE A 49 -24.54 -6.02 1.92
N TYR A 50 -24.42 -5.06 2.84
CA TYR A 50 -25.18 -5.00 4.10
C TYR A 50 -26.12 -3.81 4.05
N ASP A 51 -27.15 -3.81 4.90
CA ASP A 51 -28.05 -2.65 5.02
C ASP A 51 -27.27 -1.41 5.45
N ASN A 52 -27.28 -0.40 4.58
CA ASN A 52 -26.68 0.90 4.76
C ASN A 52 -27.71 2.02 4.52
N THR A 53 -28.99 1.74 4.76
CA THR A 53 -30.08 2.72 4.62
C THR A 53 -29.81 4.00 5.41
N ASN A 54 -29.26 3.88 6.63
CA ASN A 54 -28.88 5.04 7.43
C ASN A 54 -27.75 5.83 6.77
N ASP A 55 -26.70 5.16 6.28
CA ASP A 55 -25.56 5.77 5.62
C ASP A 55 -26.01 6.59 4.41
N ASN A 56 -26.86 6.02 3.56
CA ASN A 56 -27.43 6.69 2.38
C ASN A 56 -28.39 7.84 2.73
N ASN A 57 -28.98 7.82 3.93
CA ASN A 57 -29.75 8.94 4.48
C ASN A 57 -28.87 9.92 5.29
N HIS A 58 -27.54 9.78 5.23
CA HIS A 58 -26.56 10.59 5.96
C HIS A 58 -26.75 10.55 7.48
N LYS A 59 -27.17 9.39 8.00
CA LYS A 59 -27.48 9.15 9.40
C LYS A 59 -26.63 8.04 10.00
N PHE A 60 -26.44 8.09 11.32
CA PHE A 60 -25.97 6.95 12.09
C PHE A 60 -26.42 7.06 13.55
N LEU A 61 -26.22 5.98 14.31
CA LEU A 61 -26.70 5.87 15.68
C LEU A 61 -25.52 5.81 16.65
N ILE A 62 -25.53 6.65 17.69
CA ILE A 62 -24.64 6.52 18.85
C ILE A 62 -25.40 5.77 19.92
N SER A 63 -24.98 4.53 20.22
CA SER A 63 -25.75 3.61 21.05
C SER A 63 -25.15 3.41 22.43
N ALA A 64 -25.98 3.46 23.47
CA ALA A 64 -25.67 3.01 24.81
C ALA A 64 -26.38 1.67 25.10
N ALA A 65 -25.85 0.93 26.05
CA ALA A 65 -26.41 -0.33 26.53
C ALA A 65 -26.67 -0.27 28.03
N MET A 66 -27.54 -1.14 28.49
CA MET A 66 -27.70 -1.46 29.90
C MET A 66 -27.41 -2.93 30.17
N GLY A 67 -26.92 -3.22 31.36
CA GLY A 67 -26.76 -4.58 31.86
C GLY A 67 -27.44 -4.75 33.21
N GLY A 68 -27.47 -6.00 33.70
CA GLY A 68 -28.07 -6.37 34.98
C GLY A 68 -29.51 -6.89 34.87
N ILE A 69 -30.09 -6.89 33.67
CA ILE A 69 -31.42 -7.47 33.41
C ILE A 69 -31.40 -8.33 32.15
N TYR A 70 -32.30 -9.32 32.10
CA TYR A 70 -32.60 -10.10 30.91
C TYR A 70 -33.72 -9.43 30.10
N ASP A 71 -34.76 -8.95 30.77
CA ASP A 71 -35.92 -8.32 30.14
C ASP A 71 -36.12 -6.87 30.58
N ASN A 72 -36.12 -5.96 29.61
CA ASN A 72 -36.38 -4.55 29.87
C ASN A 72 -37.87 -4.21 29.69
N GLU A 73 -38.65 -4.18 30.76
CA GLU A 73 -40.11 -3.98 30.67
C GLU A 73 -40.57 -2.53 30.43
N LYS A 74 -39.66 -1.55 30.47
CA LYS A 74 -39.99 -0.13 30.31
C LYS A 74 -38.91 0.63 29.55
N ASP A 75 -39.26 1.81 29.05
CA ASP A 75 -38.27 2.74 28.54
C ASP A 75 -37.30 3.15 29.66
N ARG A 76 -36.01 3.15 29.36
CA ARG A 76 -34.96 3.64 30.26
C ARG A 76 -34.34 4.89 29.68
N VAL A 77 -34.42 5.99 30.42
CA VAL A 77 -33.96 7.29 29.95
C VAL A 77 -32.63 7.63 30.62
N PHE A 78 -31.62 7.87 29.79
CA PHE A 78 -30.31 8.33 30.21
C PHE A 78 -30.14 9.81 29.90
N ASP A 79 -29.60 10.54 30.87
CA ASP A 79 -29.11 11.89 30.66
C ASP A 79 -27.77 11.83 29.94
N ILE A 80 -27.65 12.59 28.85
CA ILE A 80 -26.43 12.70 28.06
C ILE A 80 -25.96 14.15 27.95
N ALA A 81 -24.66 14.33 27.73
CA ALA A 81 -24.07 15.61 27.41
C ALA A 81 -22.92 15.45 26.42
N LEU A 82 -22.69 16.48 25.59
CA LEU A 82 -21.46 16.58 24.81
C LEU A 82 -20.26 16.76 25.76
N ALA A 83 -19.15 16.14 25.40
CA ALA A 83 -17.90 16.13 26.17
C ALA A 83 -16.72 16.69 25.36
N PRO A 84 -16.79 17.95 24.90
CA PRO A 84 -15.81 18.53 23.97
C PRO A 84 -14.37 18.54 24.50
N GLU A 85 -14.20 18.56 25.82
CA GLU A 85 -12.89 18.49 26.49
C GLU A 85 -12.13 17.20 26.19
N LEU A 86 -12.84 16.11 25.82
CA LEU A 86 -12.20 14.84 25.44
C LEU A 86 -11.44 14.94 24.11
N CYS A 87 -11.73 15.93 23.28
CA CYS A 87 -11.03 16.19 22.02
C CYS A 87 -9.82 17.13 22.18
N SER A 88 -9.51 17.62 23.39
CA SER A 88 -8.36 18.49 23.62
C SER A 88 -7.05 17.69 23.77
N ASN A 89 -5.97 18.18 23.14
CA ASN A 89 -4.60 17.62 23.23
C ASN A 89 -4.53 16.11 22.96
N VAL A 90 -5.24 15.64 21.96
CA VAL A 90 -5.29 14.21 21.62
C VAL A 90 -5.15 13.99 20.12
N LYS A 91 -4.52 12.88 19.76
CA LYS A 91 -4.26 12.45 18.39
C LYS A 91 -4.78 11.03 18.14
N PHE A 92 -5.06 10.71 16.89
CA PHE A 92 -5.27 9.33 16.47
C PHE A 92 -3.92 8.60 16.45
N GLY A 93 -3.77 7.54 17.23
CA GLY A 93 -2.50 6.81 17.33
C GLY A 93 -2.02 6.18 16.03
N SER A 94 -2.94 5.82 15.12
CA SER A 94 -2.61 5.21 13.83
C SER A 94 -2.08 6.18 12.79
N THR A 95 -2.45 7.46 12.87
CA THR A 95 -2.08 8.48 11.87
C THR A 95 -1.22 9.60 12.45
N ASN A 96 -1.15 9.72 13.78
CA ASN A 96 -0.57 10.84 14.52
C ASN A 96 -1.22 12.21 14.19
N GLU A 97 -2.39 12.20 13.54
CA GLU A 97 -3.18 13.39 13.25
C GLU A 97 -3.99 13.82 14.48
N ALA A 98 -4.26 15.12 14.60
CA ALA A 98 -5.07 15.66 15.70
C ALA A 98 -6.51 15.15 15.62
N ILE A 99 -7.12 14.90 16.79
CA ILE A 99 -8.56 14.68 16.88
C ILE A 99 -9.24 16.05 16.96
N HIS A 100 -10.20 16.27 16.07
CA HIS A 100 -11.00 17.49 16.06
C HIS A 100 -12.40 17.20 16.61
N LEU A 101 -12.87 18.06 17.52
CA LEU A 101 -14.29 18.09 17.85
C LEU A 101 -15.08 18.37 16.57
N MET A 102 -16.08 17.55 16.26
CA MET A 102 -16.94 17.78 15.10
C MET A 102 -17.69 19.11 15.25
N PRO A 103 -17.62 20.02 14.27
CA PRO A 103 -18.37 21.27 14.32
C PRO A 103 -19.87 21.05 14.48
N GLN A 104 -20.54 21.88 15.28
CA GLN A 104 -21.98 21.74 15.52
C GLN A 104 -22.82 21.96 14.25
N SER A 105 -22.30 22.66 13.24
CA SER A 105 -22.94 22.82 11.94
C SER A 105 -22.92 21.55 11.07
N TYR A 106 -22.11 20.55 11.43
CA TYR A 106 -21.92 19.32 10.65
C TYR A 106 -22.96 18.25 10.99
N TYR A 107 -23.67 18.40 12.12
CA TYR A 107 -24.64 17.40 12.56
C TYR A 107 -25.73 17.95 13.47
N THR A 108 -26.86 17.25 13.52
CA THR A 108 -27.88 17.40 14.56
C THR A 108 -28.08 16.08 15.29
N LEU A 109 -28.48 16.16 16.56
CA LEU A 109 -28.87 15.01 17.37
C LEU A 109 -30.38 14.96 17.48
N SER A 110 -30.97 13.76 17.46
CA SER A 110 -32.41 13.58 17.75
C SER A 110 -32.78 14.07 19.15
N SER A 111 -31.82 14.08 20.07
CA SER A 111 -31.92 14.73 21.38
C SER A 111 -30.52 15.13 21.86
N SER A 112 -30.37 16.33 22.40
CA SER A 112 -29.09 16.83 22.93
C SER A 112 -28.84 16.47 24.39
N SER A 113 -29.86 15.99 25.10
CA SER A 113 -29.81 15.78 26.55
C SER A 113 -30.30 14.41 27.00
N LYS A 114 -30.97 13.65 26.13
CA LYS A 114 -31.56 12.34 26.47
C LYS A 114 -31.18 11.27 25.46
N LEU A 115 -30.94 10.06 25.96
CA LEU A 115 -30.87 8.82 25.18
C LEU A 115 -31.83 7.80 25.80
N THR A 116 -32.69 7.19 24.98
CA THR A 116 -33.69 6.24 25.47
C THR A 116 -33.35 4.82 25.00
N ILE A 117 -33.36 3.87 25.93
CA ILE A 117 -33.43 2.43 25.65
C ILE A 117 -34.91 2.03 25.71
N PRO A 118 -35.54 1.69 24.57
CA PRO A 118 -36.96 1.33 24.56
C PRO A 118 -37.26 0.06 25.37
N ALA A 119 -38.50 -0.06 25.86
CA ALA A 119 -39.02 -1.32 26.38
C ALA A 119 -38.80 -2.46 25.37
N GLY A 120 -38.43 -3.63 25.88
CA GLY A 120 -38.05 -4.83 25.12
C GLY A 120 -36.65 -4.79 24.51
N LYS A 121 -35.83 -3.77 24.81
CA LYS A 121 -34.45 -3.63 24.34
C LYS A 121 -33.48 -3.43 25.51
N VAL A 122 -32.24 -3.90 25.33
CA VAL A 122 -31.13 -3.66 26.26
C VAL A 122 -30.13 -2.63 25.73
N ASN A 123 -30.42 -2.05 24.57
CA ASN A 123 -29.66 -0.99 23.93
C ASN A 123 -30.59 0.05 23.31
N GLY A 124 -30.12 1.29 23.33
CA GLY A 124 -30.83 2.46 22.84
C GLY A 124 -29.84 3.43 22.23
N ASN A 125 -30.34 4.49 21.60
CA ASN A 125 -29.49 5.37 20.82
C ASN A 125 -29.96 6.81 20.82
N VAL A 126 -29.03 7.68 20.44
CA VAL A 126 -29.32 9.00 19.88
C VAL A 126 -28.96 8.94 18.39
N GLU A 127 -29.88 9.41 17.54
CA GLU A 127 -29.65 9.50 16.10
C GLU A 127 -28.83 10.76 15.80
N VAL A 128 -27.85 10.60 14.93
CA VAL A 128 -27.04 11.69 14.37
C VAL A 128 -27.42 11.86 12.91
N GLN A 129 -27.88 13.05 12.53
CA GLN A 129 -28.06 13.45 11.14
C GLN A 129 -26.90 14.35 10.72
N LEU A 130 -26.14 13.92 9.71
CA LEU A 130 -25.05 14.73 9.13
C LEU A 130 -25.60 15.71 8.11
N THR A 131 -24.96 16.87 8.00
CA THR A 131 -25.28 17.91 7.01
C THR A 131 -24.27 17.90 5.86
N ASP A 132 -24.60 18.57 4.76
CA ASP A 132 -23.70 18.72 3.61
C ASP A 132 -22.36 19.37 3.98
N ALA A 133 -22.33 20.18 5.05
CA ALA A 133 -21.11 20.80 5.54
C ALA A 133 -20.06 19.74 5.98
N PHE A 134 -20.49 18.61 6.54
CA PHE A 134 -19.59 17.49 6.84
C PHE A 134 -19.02 16.88 5.56
N PHE A 135 -19.87 16.59 4.57
CA PHE A 135 -19.45 15.89 3.35
C PHE A 135 -18.56 16.74 2.44
N ASN A 136 -18.73 18.06 2.48
CA ASN A 136 -17.92 19.03 1.74
C ASN A 136 -16.56 19.30 2.39
N ASP A 137 -16.31 18.80 3.62
CA ASP A 137 -15.03 18.97 4.28
C ASP A 137 -14.01 17.90 3.84
N PRO A 138 -12.84 18.28 3.30
CA PRO A 138 -11.81 17.33 2.89
C PRO A 138 -11.27 16.42 4.00
N LEU A 139 -11.46 16.78 5.27
CA LEU A 139 -11.05 15.96 6.40
C LEU A 139 -12.08 14.85 6.73
N ALA A 140 -13.32 14.97 6.27
CA ALA A 140 -14.40 14.00 6.55
C ALA A 140 -14.24 12.64 5.86
N VAL A 141 -13.31 12.52 4.89
CA VAL A 141 -12.93 11.23 4.29
C VAL A 141 -11.81 10.53 5.05
N LYS A 142 -11.28 11.14 6.12
CA LYS A 142 -10.17 10.67 6.94
C LYS A 142 -10.59 10.54 8.41
N LEU A 143 -9.73 9.94 9.24
CA LEU A 143 -9.85 10.05 10.69
C LEU A 143 -9.47 11.47 11.11
N GLY A 144 -10.48 12.27 11.45
CA GLY A 144 -10.30 13.67 11.85
C GLY A 144 -11.34 14.11 12.88
N TYR A 145 -12.62 13.98 12.54
CA TYR A 145 -13.72 14.48 13.39
C TYR A 145 -14.27 13.44 14.36
N VAL A 146 -14.56 13.89 15.58
CA VAL A 146 -15.14 13.09 16.67
C VAL A 146 -16.35 13.81 17.27
N ILE A 147 -17.41 13.05 17.55
CA ILE A 147 -18.53 13.47 18.41
C ILE A 147 -18.34 12.79 19.79
N PRO A 148 -17.92 13.53 20.83
CA PRO A 148 -17.77 12.99 22.17
C PRO A 148 -19.05 13.16 23.00
N ILE A 149 -19.58 12.06 23.54
CA ILE A 149 -20.78 12.04 24.38
C ILE A 149 -20.49 11.32 25.70
N ARG A 150 -21.05 11.82 26.80
CA ARG A 150 -21.06 11.18 28.13
C ARG A 150 -22.48 10.87 28.59
N LEU A 151 -22.64 9.75 29.28
CA LEU A 151 -23.76 9.49 30.18
C LEU A 151 -23.50 10.23 31.50
N VAL A 152 -24.39 11.14 31.87
CA VAL A 152 -24.25 11.95 33.10
C VAL A 152 -25.10 11.40 34.25
N GLY A 153 -26.18 10.67 33.94
CA GLY A 153 -27.06 10.08 34.93
C GLY A 153 -28.23 9.33 34.31
N SER A 154 -29.04 8.70 35.15
CA SER A 154 -30.34 8.14 34.82
C SER A 154 -31.09 7.87 36.12
N ALA A 155 -32.40 8.10 36.14
CA ALA A 155 -33.27 7.66 37.22
C ALA A 155 -33.78 6.22 37.03
N ASP A 156 -33.45 5.60 35.90
CA ASP A 156 -33.99 4.31 35.47
C ASP A 156 -32.99 3.15 35.61
N VAL A 157 -31.77 3.40 36.07
CA VAL A 157 -30.77 2.38 36.43
C VAL A 157 -30.08 2.74 37.74
N ASP A 158 -29.54 1.74 38.43
CA ASP A 158 -28.87 1.93 39.72
C ASP A 158 -27.53 2.65 39.58
N THR A 159 -26.82 2.44 38.47
CA THR A 159 -25.52 3.04 38.26
C THR A 159 -25.21 3.34 36.79
N ILE A 160 -24.33 4.32 36.59
CA ILE A 160 -23.63 4.52 35.33
C ILE A 160 -22.21 3.99 35.53
N LEU A 161 -21.66 3.25 34.57
CA LEU A 161 -20.31 2.69 34.68
C LEU A 161 -19.22 3.77 34.54
N GLN A 162 -19.04 4.57 35.58
CA GLN A 162 -18.08 5.69 35.65
C GLN A 162 -16.65 5.27 36.01
N GLY A 163 -16.39 3.96 36.14
CA GLY A 163 -15.07 3.43 36.46
C GLY A 163 -14.66 3.64 37.92
N LYS A 164 -13.43 3.23 38.23
CA LYS A 164 -12.80 3.38 39.56
C LYS A 164 -11.40 3.96 39.39
N ALA A 165 -11.21 5.19 39.87
CA ALA A 165 -9.96 5.91 39.75
C ALA A 165 -8.80 5.22 40.49
N ALA A 166 -7.60 5.27 39.90
CA ALA A 166 -6.33 4.94 40.54
C ALA A 166 -5.61 6.19 41.07
N VAL A 167 -5.96 7.38 40.56
CA VAL A 167 -5.34 8.68 40.88
C VAL A 167 -6.42 9.73 41.23
N ALA A 168 -6.01 10.88 41.78
CA ALA A 168 -6.94 11.90 42.30
C ALA A 168 -7.70 12.69 41.20
N ASN A 169 -7.14 12.80 39.99
CA ASN A 169 -7.75 13.51 38.85
C ASN A 169 -7.56 12.68 37.57
N PRO A 170 -8.30 11.57 37.43
CA PRO A 170 -8.06 10.63 36.36
C PRO A 170 -8.57 11.17 35.02
N ASP A 171 -7.76 11.09 33.96
CA ASP A 171 -8.22 11.31 32.59
C ASP A 171 -8.89 10.02 32.09
N PRO A 172 -10.19 10.04 31.68
CA PRO A 172 -10.88 8.84 31.19
C PRO A 172 -10.22 8.21 29.96
N ARG A 173 -9.33 8.95 29.28
CA ARG A 173 -8.59 8.49 28.10
C ARG A 173 -7.28 7.76 28.43
N VAL A 174 -6.78 7.91 29.65
CA VAL A 174 -5.48 7.35 30.07
C VAL A 174 -5.73 6.10 30.90
N ALA A 175 -5.45 4.92 30.33
CA ALA A 175 -5.73 3.64 31.00
C ALA A 175 -5.05 3.50 32.39
N GLY A 176 -3.86 4.10 32.56
CA GLY A 176 -3.12 4.06 33.83
C GLY A 176 -3.78 4.80 34.99
N ASP A 177 -4.73 5.70 34.71
CA ASP A 177 -5.42 6.50 35.72
C ASP A 177 -6.56 5.73 36.40
N TRP A 178 -6.85 4.49 35.98
CA TRP A 178 -8.03 3.74 36.38
C TRP A 178 -7.71 2.30 36.80
N LYS A 179 -8.27 1.88 37.94
CA LYS A 179 -8.32 0.47 38.36
C LYS A 179 -9.41 -0.29 37.60
N VAL A 180 -10.50 0.41 37.28
CA VAL A 180 -11.58 -0.06 36.40
C VAL A 180 -11.88 1.08 35.43
N ALA A 181 -11.70 0.83 34.13
CA ALA A 181 -11.89 1.86 33.13
C ALA A 181 -13.35 2.36 33.07
N PRO A 182 -13.58 3.67 32.90
CA PRO A 182 -14.91 4.23 32.74
C PRO A 182 -15.50 3.83 31.38
N LYS A 183 -16.79 3.49 31.38
CA LYS A 183 -17.59 3.25 30.17
C LYS A 183 -18.75 4.23 30.02
N ASN A 184 -18.73 5.33 30.77
CA ASN A 184 -19.76 6.38 30.72
C ASN A 184 -19.53 7.41 29.60
N PHE A 185 -18.56 7.19 28.71
CA PHE A 185 -18.28 8.08 27.59
C PHE A 185 -18.03 7.29 26.29
N THR A 186 -18.22 7.97 25.16
CA THR A 186 -17.79 7.54 23.83
C THR A 186 -17.24 8.74 23.08
N MET A 187 -16.14 8.54 22.37
CA MET A 187 -15.57 9.47 21.40
C MET A 187 -15.78 8.86 20.01
N PHE A 188 -16.90 9.21 19.37
CA PHE A 188 -17.30 8.58 18.12
C PHE A 188 -16.61 9.27 16.94
N ALA A 189 -15.56 8.67 16.38
CA ALA A 189 -14.92 9.19 15.18
C ALA A 189 -15.80 8.91 13.96
N VAL A 190 -15.92 9.87 13.04
CA VAL A 190 -16.82 9.75 11.88
C VAL A 190 -16.05 10.09 10.61
N LYS A 191 -16.14 9.21 9.62
CA LYS A 191 -15.67 9.41 8.25
C LYS A 191 -16.67 8.83 7.26
N TYR A 192 -16.53 9.12 5.97
CA TYR A 192 -17.33 8.49 4.93
C TYR A 192 -16.47 7.96 3.77
N VAL A 193 -17.05 7.02 3.03
CA VAL A 193 -16.57 6.61 1.71
C VAL A 193 -17.70 6.78 0.70
N ASN A 194 -17.37 7.35 -0.46
CA ASN A 194 -18.32 7.65 -1.52
C ASN A 194 -18.70 6.40 -2.34
N PRO A 195 -19.72 6.45 -3.23
CA PRO A 195 -20.18 5.31 -4.02
C PRO A 195 -19.13 4.64 -4.93
N PHE A 196 -17.97 5.25 -5.15
CA PHE A 196 -16.93 4.73 -6.05
C PHE A 196 -15.72 4.13 -5.29
N HIS A 197 -15.68 4.24 -3.96
CA HIS A 197 -14.62 3.67 -3.13
C HIS A 197 -14.53 2.14 -3.23
N GLY A 198 -13.33 1.58 -3.24
CA GLY A 198 -13.17 0.14 -3.02
C GLY A 198 -12.02 -0.48 -3.78
N THR A 199 -12.02 -1.80 -3.77
CA THR A 199 -11.10 -2.61 -4.56
C THR A 199 -11.79 -3.09 -5.83
N TYR A 200 -11.12 -2.93 -6.96
CA TYR A 200 -11.63 -3.27 -8.28
C TYR A 200 -10.71 -4.25 -8.97
N LEU A 201 -11.28 -5.20 -9.71
CA LEU A 201 -10.58 -6.10 -10.61
C LEU A 201 -10.41 -5.38 -11.95
N ARG A 202 -9.16 -5.18 -12.37
CA ARG A 202 -8.78 -4.39 -13.53
C ARG A 202 -8.43 -5.27 -14.71
N ARG A 203 -9.01 -4.97 -15.86
CA ARG A 203 -8.53 -5.47 -17.15
C ARG A 203 -8.59 -4.38 -18.20
N GLY A 204 -7.78 -4.50 -19.23
CA GLY A 204 -7.74 -3.47 -20.24
C GLY A 204 -6.68 -3.69 -21.30
N SER A 205 -6.34 -2.59 -21.96
CA SER A 205 -5.26 -2.51 -22.93
C SER A 205 -4.56 -1.16 -22.81
N ASN A 206 -3.31 -1.10 -23.22
CA ASN A 206 -2.56 0.14 -23.32
C ASN A 206 -1.66 0.19 -24.56
N VAL A 207 -1.34 1.41 -24.97
CA VAL A 207 -0.36 1.73 -26.00
C VAL A 207 0.61 2.75 -25.41
N LEU A 208 1.91 2.47 -25.51
CA LEU A 208 2.96 3.41 -25.16
C LEU A 208 3.51 4.06 -26.43
N LYS A 209 3.55 5.39 -26.46
CA LYS A 209 4.14 6.18 -27.53
C LYS A 209 5.38 6.91 -27.04
N ASP A 210 6.39 6.95 -27.90
CA ASP A 210 7.60 7.74 -27.70
C ASP A 210 7.33 9.25 -27.90
N PRO A 211 8.31 10.14 -27.62
CA PRO A 211 8.14 11.59 -27.79
C PRO A 211 7.83 12.04 -29.22
N THR A 212 8.06 11.18 -30.23
CA THR A 212 7.74 11.46 -31.63
C THR A 212 6.36 10.95 -32.04
N GLY A 213 5.64 10.29 -31.12
CA GLY A 213 4.31 9.72 -31.33
C GLY A 213 4.30 8.29 -31.88
N ASN A 214 5.47 7.65 -32.05
CA ASN A 214 5.53 6.28 -32.53
C ASN A 214 5.15 5.30 -31.42
N ILE A 215 4.40 4.26 -31.79
CA ILE A 215 4.03 3.18 -30.87
C ILE A 215 5.25 2.30 -30.60
N ILE A 216 5.66 2.22 -29.34
CA ILE A 216 6.79 1.42 -28.88
C ILE A 216 6.38 0.26 -27.98
N GLU A 217 5.13 0.21 -27.52
CA GLU A 217 4.54 -0.91 -26.79
C GLU A 217 3.02 -0.94 -27.03
N ASN A 218 2.44 -2.14 -27.10
CA ASN A 218 1.00 -2.35 -27.25
C ASN A 218 0.61 -3.62 -26.49
N ASN A 219 -0.08 -3.43 -25.35
CA ASN A 219 -0.34 -4.48 -24.38
C ASN A 219 -1.84 -4.69 -24.19
N VAL A 220 -2.23 -5.94 -23.97
CA VAL A 220 -3.56 -6.32 -23.46
C VAL A 220 -3.35 -7.10 -22.17
N TYR A 221 -3.98 -6.66 -21.09
CA TYR A 221 -3.85 -7.28 -19.77
C TYR A 221 -5.24 -7.71 -19.29
N ARG A 222 -5.47 -9.02 -19.36
CA ARG A 222 -6.68 -9.67 -18.88
C ARG A 222 -6.41 -11.15 -18.64
N THR A 223 -7.09 -11.72 -17.66
CA THR A 223 -7.13 -13.16 -17.40
C THR A 223 -8.45 -13.77 -17.91
N PRO A 224 -8.52 -15.11 -18.11
CA PRO A 224 -9.77 -15.80 -18.43
C PRO A 224 -10.84 -15.65 -17.34
N TYR A 225 -10.43 -15.68 -16.06
CA TYR A 225 -11.33 -15.50 -14.92
C TYR A 225 -11.18 -14.11 -14.32
N ILE A 226 -12.29 -13.36 -14.24
CA ILE A 226 -12.27 -11.95 -13.82
C ILE A 226 -11.60 -11.76 -12.45
N VAL A 227 -11.80 -12.71 -11.54
CA VAL A 227 -11.25 -12.71 -10.18
C VAL A 227 -9.73 -12.80 -10.09
N ASP A 228 -9.07 -13.27 -11.15
CA ASP A 228 -7.60 -13.41 -11.21
C ASP A 228 -6.90 -12.17 -11.77
N ASN A 229 -7.66 -11.15 -12.18
CA ASN A 229 -7.09 -9.91 -12.68
C ASN A 229 -6.39 -9.10 -11.57
N GLU A 230 -5.45 -8.25 -11.99
CA GLU A 230 -4.82 -7.24 -11.13
C GLU A 230 -5.88 -6.42 -10.40
N THR A 231 -5.63 -6.08 -9.14
CA THR A 231 -6.54 -5.26 -8.35
C THR A 231 -6.08 -3.82 -8.26
N TRP A 232 -6.99 -2.88 -8.46
CA TRP A 232 -6.80 -1.46 -8.16
C TRP A 232 -7.62 -1.04 -6.95
N LYS A 233 -7.06 -0.14 -6.13
CA LYS A 233 -7.77 0.47 -5.00
C LYS A 233 -8.12 1.91 -5.34
N LEU A 234 -9.40 2.23 -5.30
CA LEU A 234 -9.93 3.57 -5.44
C LEU A 234 -10.25 4.11 -4.05
N VAL A 235 -9.70 5.27 -3.71
CA VAL A 235 -9.81 5.88 -2.38
C VAL A 235 -10.56 7.20 -2.48
N THR A 236 -11.64 7.34 -1.72
CA THR A 236 -12.46 8.57 -1.64
C THR A 236 -11.62 9.79 -1.30
N THR A 237 -11.76 10.83 -2.11
CA THR A 237 -11.21 12.18 -1.87
C THR A 237 -12.30 13.23 -1.72
N GLY A 238 -13.55 12.91 -2.09
CA GLY A 238 -14.74 13.73 -1.90
C GLY A 238 -16.02 12.95 -2.28
N MET A 239 -17.18 13.59 -2.20
CA MET A 239 -18.49 12.93 -2.44
C MET A 239 -18.60 12.27 -3.81
N GLU A 240 -17.95 12.84 -4.81
CA GLU A 240 -18.00 12.34 -6.20
C GLU A 240 -16.58 12.09 -6.74
N GLU A 241 -15.59 12.04 -5.86
CA GLU A 241 -14.18 11.98 -6.25
C GLU A 241 -13.44 10.83 -5.57
N VAL A 242 -12.62 10.12 -6.36
CA VAL A 242 -11.68 9.12 -5.86
C VAL A 242 -10.31 9.32 -6.48
N SER A 243 -9.29 8.90 -5.74
CA SER A 243 -7.92 8.80 -6.22
C SER A 243 -7.56 7.35 -6.55
N VAL A 244 -6.69 7.19 -7.54
CA VAL A 244 -6.05 5.93 -7.92
C VAL A 244 -4.54 6.16 -7.87
N ASN A 245 -3.83 5.30 -7.15
CA ASN A 245 -2.38 5.22 -7.19
C ASN A 245 -1.96 3.79 -7.48
N SER A 246 -1.35 3.56 -8.64
CA SER A 246 -0.91 2.26 -9.10
C SER A 246 0.37 2.38 -9.93
N LYS A 247 0.81 1.30 -10.58
CA LYS A 247 1.94 1.30 -11.51
C LYS A 247 1.45 1.35 -12.96
N LEU A 248 2.26 1.96 -13.82
CA LEU A 248 2.11 1.83 -15.27
C LEU A 248 2.26 0.35 -15.66
N ASN A 249 1.34 -0.16 -16.48
CA ASN A 249 1.45 -1.50 -17.03
C ASN A 249 2.29 -1.46 -18.31
N SER A 250 3.59 -1.25 -18.15
CA SER A 250 4.57 -1.14 -19.22
C SER A 250 5.85 -1.88 -18.85
N THR A 251 6.37 -2.68 -19.78
CA THR A 251 7.68 -3.34 -19.66
C THR A 251 8.84 -2.41 -19.98
N LYS A 252 8.57 -1.29 -20.66
CA LYS A 252 9.58 -0.33 -21.11
C LYS A 252 9.64 0.92 -20.22
N LEU A 253 8.48 1.48 -19.88
CA LEU A 253 8.37 2.72 -19.10
C LEU A 253 7.97 2.40 -17.65
N PRO A 254 8.94 2.29 -16.72
CA PRO A 254 8.61 2.09 -15.31
C PRO A 254 7.96 3.35 -14.75
N GLY A 255 7.05 3.22 -13.79
CA GLY A 255 6.50 4.39 -13.11
C GLY A 255 5.22 4.19 -12.37
N ASP A 256 4.89 5.21 -11.59
CA ASP A 256 3.58 5.36 -10.97
C ASP A 256 2.59 5.96 -11.96
N LEU A 257 1.36 5.49 -11.84
CA LEU A 257 0.18 6.02 -12.48
C LEU A 257 -0.72 6.55 -11.37
N MET A 258 -0.84 7.86 -11.29
CA MET A 258 -1.61 8.55 -10.25
C MET A 258 -2.68 9.42 -10.87
N MET A 259 -3.94 9.12 -10.57
CA MET A 259 -5.09 9.80 -11.18
C MET A 259 -6.12 10.18 -10.11
N ASN A 260 -6.87 11.24 -10.40
CA ASN A 260 -8.11 11.58 -9.73
C ASN A 260 -9.25 11.35 -10.72
N LEU A 261 -10.32 10.73 -10.24
CA LEU A 261 -11.54 10.44 -10.99
C LEU A 261 -12.67 11.23 -10.34
N SER A 262 -13.30 12.13 -11.09
CA SER A 262 -14.46 12.90 -10.64
C SER A 262 -15.69 12.45 -11.43
N PHE A 263 -16.78 12.12 -10.75
CA PHE A 263 -17.98 11.52 -11.34
C PHE A 263 -19.15 12.52 -11.38
N GLY A 264 -19.83 12.60 -12.52
CA GLY A 264 -21.09 13.32 -12.64
C GLY A 264 -22.28 12.46 -12.20
N SER A 265 -23.42 13.12 -11.98
CA SER A 265 -24.68 12.49 -11.57
C SER A 265 -25.24 11.49 -12.59
N ASP A 266 -24.87 11.60 -13.87
CA ASP A 266 -25.22 10.66 -14.94
C ASP A 266 -24.25 9.46 -15.04
N GLY A 267 -23.28 9.38 -14.12
CA GLY A 267 -22.23 8.37 -14.07
C GLY A 267 -21.07 8.65 -15.01
N THR A 268 -21.04 9.75 -15.76
CA THR A 268 -19.82 10.13 -16.51
C THR A 268 -18.68 10.44 -15.56
N CYS A 269 -17.45 10.22 -16.00
CA CYS A 269 -16.24 10.41 -15.20
C CYS A 269 -15.23 11.23 -15.97
N THR A 270 -14.60 12.19 -15.28
CA THR A 270 -13.43 12.92 -15.77
C THR A 270 -12.18 12.33 -15.13
N VAL A 271 -11.16 12.05 -15.93
CA VAL A 271 -9.86 11.52 -15.46
C VAL A 271 -8.83 12.64 -15.48
N VAL A 272 -8.22 12.92 -14.34
CA VAL A 272 -7.15 13.93 -14.20
C VAL A 272 -5.90 13.25 -13.66
N GLN A 273 -4.74 13.54 -14.24
CA GLN A 273 -3.46 13.09 -13.70
C GLN A 273 -3.11 13.92 -12.45
N GLN A 274 -2.70 13.27 -11.36
CA GLN A 274 -2.32 14.00 -10.14
C GLN A 274 -1.13 14.93 -10.40
N GLY A 275 -1.19 16.14 -9.85
CA GLY A 275 -0.21 17.21 -10.13
C GLY A 275 -0.45 17.94 -11.46
N SER A 276 -1.38 17.47 -12.30
CA SER A 276 -1.88 18.19 -13.47
C SER A 276 -3.27 18.78 -13.17
N GLY A 277 -3.59 19.91 -13.79
CA GLY A 277 -4.92 20.54 -13.69
C GLY A 277 -5.88 20.18 -14.84
N ALA A 278 -5.38 19.62 -15.94
CA ALA A 278 -6.18 19.36 -17.13
C ALA A 278 -6.68 17.91 -17.17
N PRO A 279 -7.93 17.66 -17.63
CA PRO A 279 -8.42 16.32 -17.94
C PRO A 279 -7.53 15.62 -18.97
N ILE A 280 -7.16 14.38 -18.67
CA ILE A 280 -6.38 13.50 -19.55
C ILE A 280 -7.24 12.38 -20.15
N GLY A 281 -8.50 12.28 -19.74
CA GLY A 281 -9.38 11.20 -20.17
C GLY A 281 -10.78 11.32 -19.63
N THR A 282 -11.59 10.33 -19.99
CA THR A 282 -12.97 10.20 -19.58
C THR A 282 -13.26 8.78 -19.10
N GLY A 283 -14.41 8.61 -18.46
CA GLY A 283 -14.92 7.31 -18.10
C GLY A 283 -16.41 7.30 -17.86
N LYS A 284 -16.92 6.15 -17.43
CA LYS A 284 -18.31 5.96 -17.05
C LYS A 284 -18.45 4.91 -15.96
N PHE A 285 -19.17 5.25 -14.90
CA PHE A 285 -19.69 4.30 -13.93
C PHE A 285 -20.96 3.64 -14.46
N VAL A 286 -21.00 2.31 -14.42
CA VAL A 286 -22.08 1.49 -14.96
C VAL A 286 -22.53 0.53 -13.87
N LYS A 287 -23.75 0.77 -13.33
CA LYS A 287 -24.38 -0.14 -12.39
C LYS A 287 -24.60 -1.50 -13.04
N GLY A 288 -24.18 -2.58 -12.36
CA GLY A 288 -24.25 -3.93 -12.90
C GLY A 288 -23.55 -4.11 -14.26
N GLY A 289 -22.53 -3.29 -14.54
CA GLY A 289 -21.84 -3.23 -15.84
C GLY A 289 -21.05 -4.50 -16.18
N ASP A 290 -20.79 -5.37 -15.21
CA ASP A 290 -20.10 -6.64 -15.44
C ASP A 290 -20.53 -7.73 -14.43
N GLU A 291 -19.89 -8.90 -14.47
CA GLU A 291 -20.27 -10.05 -13.67
C GLU A 291 -19.07 -10.87 -13.18
N TRP A 292 -19.07 -11.22 -11.90
CA TRP A 292 -18.20 -12.27 -11.38
C TRP A 292 -18.86 -12.96 -10.18
N GLY A 293 -18.57 -14.25 -10.00
CA GLY A 293 -19.23 -15.08 -8.99
C GLY A 293 -20.75 -15.22 -9.22
N GLY A 294 -21.20 -15.17 -10.49
CA GLY A 294 -22.61 -15.30 -10.87
C GLY A 294 -23.50 -14.11 -10.45
N LYS A 295 -22.91 -12.97 -10.10
CA LYS A 295 -23.63 -11.76 -9.69
C LYS A 295 -23.19 -10.58 -10.55
N LYS A 296 -24.15 -9.75 -10.96
CA LYS A 296 -23.87 -8.46 -11.57
C LYS A 296 -23.16 -7.55 -10.57
N ARG A 297 -22.18 -6.79 -11.07
CA ARG A 297 -21.27 -5.95 -10.31
C ARG A 297 -21.09 -4.64 -11.05
N ASP A 298 -20.99 -3.57 -10.29
CA ASP A 298 -20.73 -2.26 -10.85
C ASP A 298 -19.35 -2.20 -11.48
N ALA A 299 -19.24 -1.42 -12.56
CA ALA A 299 -18.01 -1.27 -13.30
C ALA A 299 -17.72 0.20 -13.60
N ILE A 300 -16.44 0.54 -13.66
CA ILE A 300 -15.96 1.83 -14.17
C ILE A 300 -15.16 1.55 -15.44
N ILE A 301 -15.56 2.17 -16.54
CA ILE A 301 -14.88 2.06 -17.84
C ILE A 301 -14.13 3.37 -18.06
N LEU A 302 -12.81 3.31 -18.24
CA LEU A 302 -11.92 4.47 -18.38
C LEU A 302 -11.24 4.47 -19.76
N SER A 303 -10.99 5.66 -20.29
CA SER A 303 -10.15 5.91 -21.46
C SER A 303 -9.33 7.18 -21.23
N TYR A 304 -8.00 7.07 -21.19
CA TYR A 304 -7.14 8.18 -20.80
C TYR A 304 -5.76 8.16 -21.48
N ASN A 305 -5.16 9.35 -21.58
CA ASN A 305 -3.84 9.60 -22.18
C ASN A 305 -2.91 10.20 -21.12
N TYR A 306 -2.20 9.33 -20.39
CA TYR A 306 -1.30 9.73 -19.31
C TYR A 306 0.06 10.14 -19.89
N THR A 307 0.62 11.28 -19.46
CA THR A 307 1.95 11.71 -19.90
C THR A 307 2.96 11.56 -18.78
N LYS A 308 4.16 11.09 -19.14
CA LYS A 308 5.23 10.92 -18.18
C LYS A 308 6.57 11.37 -18.77
N GLU A 309 7.21 12.30 -18.09
CA GLU A 309 8.62 12.57 -18.31
C GLU A 309 9.47 11.41 -17.76
N TYR A 310 10.36 10.92 -18.59
CA TYR A 310 11.34 9.90 -18.25
C TYR A 310 12.74 10.47 -18.50
N ILE A 311 13.62 10.30 -17.54
CA ILE A 311 15.03 10.67 -17.66
C ILE A 311 15.81 9.37 -17.69
N ALA A 312 16.44 9.07 -18.82
CA ALA A 312 17.27 7.90 -18.96
C ALA A 312 18.43 7.95 -17.96
N PRO A 313 18.78 6.82 -17.33
CA PRO A 313 19.99 6.76 -16.53
C PRO A 313 21.19 7.11 -17.42
N PRO A 314 22.24 7.74 -16.84
CA PRO A 314 23.46 7.98 -17.59
C PRO A 314 24.00 6.63 -18.12
N PRO A 315 24.66 6.62 -19.30
CA PRO A 315 25.31 5.42 -19.81
C PRO A 315 26.23 4.80 -18.75
N PRO A 316 26.28 3.46 -18.63
CA PRO A 316 27.16 2.83 -17.65
C PRO A 316 28.62 3.22 -17.91
N GLY A 317 29.30 3.76 -16.89
CA GLY A 317 30.73 4.09 -17.00
C GLY A 317 31.63 2.85 -17.17
N PRO A 318 32.93 3.07 -17.46
CA PRO A 318 33.93 2.01 -17.49
C PRO A 318 34.01 1.27 -16.15
N VAL A 319 34.34 -0.03 -16.20
CA VAL A 319 34.49 -0.87 -15.01
C VAL A 319 35.94 -1.31 -14.89
N ILE A 320 36.54 -1.03 -13.74
CA ILE A 320 37.90 -1.45 -13.37
C ILE A 320 37.82 -2.79 -12.65
N VAL A 321 38.64 -3.76 -13.07
CA VAL A 321 38.72 -5.09 -12.45
C VAL A 321 40.16 -5.35 -12.05
N ASN A 322 40.39 -5.54 -10.75
CA ASN A 322 41.71 -5.78 -10.18
C ASN A 322 42.27 -7.15 -10.60
N ASP A 323 43.59 -7.30 -10.69
CA ASP A 323 44.25 -8.59 -10.98
C ASP A 323 43.85 -9.75 -10.06
N ARG A 324 43.44 -9.46 -8.82
CA ARG A 324 43.00 -10.46 -7.83
C ARG A 324 41.48 -10.67 -7.79
N ASP A 325 40.72 -9.99 -8.65
CA ASP A 325 39.29 -10.20 -8.74
C ASP A 325 39.00 -11.67 -9.14
N PRO A 326 38.06 -12.37 -8.45
CA PRO A 326 37.78 -13.77 -8.73
C PRO A 326 37.19 -14.03 -10.12
N SER A 327 36.75 -13.00 -10.85
CA SER A 327 36.32 -13.12 -12.24
C SER A 327 37.47 -13.35 -13.23
N ILE A 328 38.72 -13.10 -12.83
CA ILE A 328 39.92 -13.36 -13.65
C ILE A 328 40.44 -14.76 -13.34
N THR A 329 40.49 -15.62 -14.36
CA THR A 329 40.98 -16.99 -14.23
C THR A 329 42.37 -17.11 -14.82
N PHE A 330 43.37 -17.36 -13.96
CA PHE A 330 44.76 -17.60 -14.37
C PHE A 330 45.01 -19.10 -14.62
N GLY A 331 45.76 -19.42 -15.67
CA GLY A 331 46.03 -20.79 -16.09
C GLY A 331 47.37 -20.99 -16.81
N GLY A 332 47.65 -22.24 -17.16
CA GLY A 332 48.87 -22.65 -17.86
C GLY A 332 50.11 -22.83 -16.97
N GLY A 333 50.04 -22.49 -15.68
CA GLY A 333 51.15 -22.63 -14.74
C GLY A 333 51.01 -21.70 -13.54
N THR A 334 52.11 -21.46 -12.84
CA THR A 334 52.14 -20.62 -11.64
C THR A 334 52.13 -19.14 -11.97
N TRP A 335 51.17 -18.42 -11.39
CA TRP A 335 51.15 -16.96 -11.29
C TRP A 335 51.39 -16.56 -9.83
N THR A 336 52.38 -15.70 -9.62
CA THR A 336 52.77 -15.23 -8.29
C THR A 336 52.02 -13.94 -7.97
N ARG A 337 51.43 -13.87 -6.78
CA ARG A 337 50.78 -12.67 -6.25
C ARG A 337 51.71 -11.97 -5.27
N MET A 338 51.81 -10.66 -5.38
CA MET A 338 52.66 -9.83 -4.53
C MET A 338 51.91 -8.57 -4.11
N SER A 339 52.13 -8.09 -2.89
CA SER A 339 51.73 -6.75 -2.47
C SER A 339 52.82 -5.76 -2.90
N GLN A 340 52.44 -4.69 -3.60
CA GLN A 340 53.38 -3.72 -4.15
C GLN A 340 52.72 -2.36 -4.34
N ASP A 341 53.23 -1.36 -3.65
CA ASP A 341 52.76 0.03 -3.72
C ASP A 341 52.81 0.59 -5.15
N LEU A 342 51.94 1.57 -5.43
CA LEU A 342 51.80 2.30 -6.69
C LEU A 342 51.13 1.53 -7.84
N ASN A 343 50.92 0.22 -7.70
CA ASN A 343 49.95 -0.50 -8.53
C ASN A 343 48.53 -0.19 -8.07
N TYR A 344 47.54 -0.49 -8.91
CA TYR A 344 46.16 -0.40 -8.48
C TYR A 344 45.95 -1.34 -7.28
N ASN A 345 45.23 -0.86 -6.26
CA ASN A 345 44.99 -1.57 -5.01
C ASN A 345 46.25 -2.09 -4.25
N ASN A 346 47.45 -1.58 -4.59
CA ASN A 346 48.74 -1.98 -4.04
C ASN A 346 49.02 -3.49 -4.14
N ASP A 347 48.53 -4.15 -5.19
CA ASP A 347 48.84 -5.54 -5.50
C ASP A 347 49.21 -5.74 -6.97
N ILE A 348 49.82 -6.90 -7.26
CA ILE A 348 50.20 -7.29 -8.61
C ILE A 348 50.28 -8.82 -8.74
N THR A 349 49.95 -9.32 -9.94
CA THR A 349 50.00 -10.74 -10.28
C THR A 349 50.90 -10.92 -11.50
N TYR A 350 51.88 -11.80 -11.39
CA TYR A 350 52.92 -11.91 -12.43
C TYR A 350 53.43 -13.32 -12.66
N THR A 351 54.07 -13.51 -13.80
CA THR A 351 54.85 -14.69 -14.14
C THR A 351 56.05 -14.30 -14.99
N ALA A 352 57.08 -15.15 -15.02
CA ALA A 352 58.22 -15.02 -15.94
C ALA A 352 58.24 -16.11 -17.02
N ALA A 353 57.33 -17.07 -16.91
CA ALA A 353 57.23 -18.18 -17.84
C ALA A 353 56.40 -17.80 -19.07
N GLN A 354 56.77 -18.35 -20.22
CA GLN A 354 56.06 -18.19 -21.49
C GLN A 354 54.91 -19.21 -21.58
N GLY A 355 53.83 -18.84 -22.27
CA GLY A 355 52.71 -19.72 -22.58
C GLY A 355 51.62 -19.79 -21.50
N LEU A 356 51.81 -19.13 -20.35
CA LEU A 356 50.76 -18.97 -19.34
C LEU A 356 49.74 -17.95 -19.80
N TYR A 357 48.52 -18.08 -19.30
CA TYR A 357 47.42 -17.22 -19.72
C TYR A 357 46.51 -16.81 -18.57
N PHE A 358 45.69 -15.79 -18.81
CA PHE A 358 44.49 -15.55 -18.01
C PHE A 358 43.29 -15.25 -18.92
N THR A 359 42.09 -15.50 -18.41
CA THR A 359 40.83 -15.23 -19.09
C THR A 359 39.90 -14.36 -18.25
N PHE A 360 39.06 -13.57 -18.91
CA PHE A 360 38.06 -12.72 -18.28
C PHE A 360 36.87 -12.52 -19.23
N ASP A 361 35.66 -12.81 -18.75
CA ASP A 361 34.42 -12.56 -19.50
C ASP A 361 33.86 -11.18 -19.15
N PHE A 362 33.48 -10.42 -20.18
CA PHE A 362 32.87 -9.09 -20.01
C PHE A 362 31.68 -8.88 -20.94
N THR A 363 30.83 -7.93 -20.58
CA THR A 363 29.78 -7.42 -21.47
C THR A 363 30.02 -5.94 -21.72
N GLY A 364 30.43 -5.60 -22.93
CA GLY A 364 30.96 -4.28 -23.25
C GLY A 364 31.28 -4.12 -24.73
N ASP A 365 31.84 -2.97 -25.07
CA ASP A 365 32.25 -2.59 -26.43
C ASP A 365 33.74 -2.25 -26.53
N GLY A 366 34.50 -2.53 -25.47
CA GLY A 366 35.94 -2.37 -25.47
C GLY A 366 36.59 -2.83 -24.17
N ILE A 367 37.91 -2.95 -24.20
CA ILE A 367 38.73 -3.33 -23.05
C ILE A 367 40.13 -2.73 -23.15
N ALA A 368 40.69 -2.34 -22.01
CA ALA A 368 42.06 -1.87 -21.85
C ALA A 368 42.78 -2.68 -20.76
N LEU A 369 44.06 -2.94 -20.98
CA LEU A 369 44.90 -3.74 -20.07
C LEU A 369 46.03 -2.88 -19.51
N TYR A 370 46.17 -2.91 -18.19
CA TYR A 370 47.15 -2.12 -17.46
C TYR A 370 48.18 -3.03 -16.80
N TRP A 371 49.44 -2.64 -16.95
CA TRP A 371 50.58 -3.43 -16.56
C TRP A 371 51.64 -2.56 -15.91
N LYS A 372 52.52 -3.20 -15.15
CA LYS A 372 53.82 -2.62 -14.82
C LYS A 372 54.82 -2.91 -15.94
N THR A 373 55.66 -1.93 -16.26
CA THR A 373 56.64 -2.01 -17.35
C THR A 373 58.07 -1.86 -16.88
N ASN A 374 59.02 -2.43 -17.63
CA ASN A 374 60.46 -2.27 -17.43
C ASN A 374 61.20 -2.69 -18.70
N THR A 375 62.39 -2.15 -18.95
CA THR A 375 63.23 -2.47 -20.12
C THR A 375 63.73 -3.91 -20.19
N THR A 376 63.42 -4.73 -19.17
CA THR A 376 63.76 -6.17 -19.07
C THR A 376 62.53 -7.10 -19.03
N TYR A 377 61.31 -6.57 -19.09
CA TYR A 377 60.08 -7.35 -19.00
C TYR A 377 59.72 -8.06 -20.31
N GLY A 378 58.83 -9.04 -20.21
CA GLY A 378 58.36 -9.86 -21.32
C GLY A 378 57.28 -9.17 -22.15
N GLY A 379 56.32 -9.96 -22.61
CA GLY A 379 55.24 -9.54 -23.48
C GLY A 379 54.10 -10.57 -23.48
N PHE A 380 53.01 -10.21 -24.14
CA PHE A 380 51.82 -11.03 -24.21
C PHE A 380 51.06 -10.84 -25.52
N ASP A 381 50.33 -11.88 -25.92
CA ASP A 381 49.35 -11.87 -26.98
C ASP A 381 47.96 -11.66 -26.40
N VAL A 382 47.14 -10.85 -27.07
CA VAL A 382 45.75 -10.59 -26.70
C VAL A 382 44.84 -11.27 -27.70
N TYR A 383 43.86 -12.01 -27.17
CA TYR A 383 42.77 -12.61 -27.92
C TYR A 383 41.44 -12.11 -27.36
N ILE A 384 40.48 -11.83 -28.24
CA ILE A 384 39.09 -11.52 -27.90
C ILE A 384 38.23 -12.50 -28.68
N ASP A 385 37.37 -13.25 -28.01
CA ASP A 385 36.50 -14.27 -28.61
C ASP A 385 37.29 -15.27 -29.46
N ASP A 386 38.42 -15.74 -28.92
CA ASP A 386 39.41 -16.61 -29.56
C ASP A 386 40.08 -16.05 -30.84
N VAL A 387 39.79 -14.81 -31.22
CA VAL A 387 40.45 -14.10 -32.33
C VAL A 387 41.68 -13.37 -31.83
N PHE A 388 42.83 -13.59 -32.46
CA PHE A 388 44.06 -12.87 -32.17
C PHE A 388 43.90 -11.38 -32.50
N MET A 389 44.21 -10.52 -31.54
CA MET A 389 44.09 -9.06 -31.67
C MET A 389 45.45 -8.38 -31.84
N SER A 390 46.41 -8.68 -30.98
CA SER A 390 47.71 -8.00 -30.97
C SER A 390 48.74 -8.75 -30.14
N SER A 391 50.02 -8.52 -30.44
CA SER A 391 51.16 -8.88 -29.59
C SER A 391 51.74 -7.61 -28.97
N VAL A 392 51.88 -7.59 -27.65
CA VAL A 392 52.25 -6.40 -26.86
C VAL A 392 53.55 -6.67 -26.10
N SER A 393 54.49 -5.72 -26.17
CA SER A 393 55.75 -5.75 -25.42
C SER A 393 55.66 -4.89 -24.16
N LEU A 394 56.06 -5.45 -23.02
CA LEU A 394 56.24 -4.72 -21.76
C LEU A 394 57.65 -4.12 -21.60
N LYS A 395 58.52 -4.35 -22.59
CA LYS A 395 59.92 -3.92 -22.64
C LYS A 395 60.05 -2.42 -22.97
N VAL A 396 59.43 -1.59 -22.14
CA VAL A 396 59.41 -0.13 -22.25
C VAL A 396 59.94 0.50 -20.96
N PRO A 397 60.23 1.82 -20.91
CA PRO A 397 60.69 2.47 -19.69
C PRO A 397 59.80 2.16 -18.48
N PHE A 398 60.42 2.16 -17.30
CA PHE A 398 59.76 1.78 -16.06
C PHE A 398 58.51 2.62 -15.80
N GLY A 399 57.43 1.96 -15.41
CA GLY A 399 56.18 2.62 -15.04
C GLY A 399 55.19 1.67 -14.38
N TYR A 400 54.39 2.22 -13.47
CA TYR A 400 53.23 1.56 -12.87
C TYR A 400 51.95 1.92 -13.65
N GLN A 401 50.92 1.07 -13.58
CA GLN A 401 49.60 1.33 -14.16
C GLN A 401 49.66 1.83 -15.62
N LYS A 402 50.52 1.23 -16.45
CA LYS A 402 50.67 1.63 -17.86
C LYS A 402 49.62 0.92 -18.69
N LYS A 403 48.79 1.68 -19.42
CA LYS A 403 47.89 1.13 -20.43
C LYS A 403 48.72 0.57 -21.60
N MET A 404 48.80 -0.75 -21.70
CA MET A 404 49.62 -1.43 -22.71
C MET A 404 48.81 -1.95 -23.89
N TYR A 405 47.50 -2.11 -23.71
CA TYR A 405 46.57 -2.50 -24.75
C TYR A 405 45.24 -1.78 -24.57
N GLU A 406 44.57 -1.45 -25.67
CA GLU A 406 43.20 -0.95 -25.68
C GLU A 406 42.52 -1.29 -27.01
N THR A 407 41.26 -1.71 -26.93
CA THR A 407 40.32 -1.72 -28.04
C THR A 407 39.00 -1.11 -27.60
N THR A 408 38.40 -0.28 -28.45
CA THR A 408 37.09 0.38 -28.23
C THR A 408 36.14 0.17 -29.39
N SER A 409 36.49 -0.74 -30.31
CA SER A 409 35.78 -0.99 -31.56
C SER A 409 35.06 -2.34 -31.58
N LEU A 410 34.83 -2.93 -30.40
CA LEU A 410 34.02 -4.15 -30.31
C LEU A 410 32.54 -3.77 -30.48
N SER A 411 31.75 -4.64 -31.11
CA SER A 411 30.29 -4.53 -31.01
C SER A 411 29.88 -4.70 -29.56
N TYR A 412 28.97 -3.87 -29.03
CA TYR A 412 28.49 -4.08 -27.66
C TYR A 412 27.89 -5.49 -27.51
N GLY A 413 28.48 -6.31 -26.65
CA GLY A 413 28.06 -7.69 -26.49
C GLY A 413 28.86 -8.41 -25.41
N LYS A 414 28.60 -9.72 -25.27
CA LYS A 414 29.42 -10.59 -24.43
C LYS A 414 30.71 -10.93 -25.17
N HIS A 415 31.83 -10.82 -24.46
CA HIS A 415 33.15 -11.10 -24.98
C HIS A 415 33.98 -11.88 -23.97
N THR A 416 34.92 -12.67 -24.47
CA THR A 416 35.92 -13.37 -23.67
C THR A 416 37.31 -12.84 -24.01
N LEU A 417 37.96 -12.18 -23.04
CA LEU A 417 39.38 -11.86 -23.10
C LEU A 417 40.19 -13.11 -22.78
N ARG A 418 41.22 -13.37 -23.59
CA ARG A 418 42.31 -14.29 -23.24
C ARG A 418 43.65 -13.62 -23.52
N VAL A 419 44.50 -13.53 -22.51
CA VAL A 419 45.85 -12.97 -22.62
C VAL A 419 46.86 -14.08 -22.40
N VAL A 420 47.84 -14.22 -23.29
CA VAL A 420 48.86 -15.27 -23.24
C VAL A 420 50.25 -14.67 -23.21
N THR A 421 51.04 -14.96 -22.18
CA THR A 421 52.45 -14.59 -22.12
C THR A 421 53.21 -15.18 -23.31
N ASN A 422 53.85 -14.35 -24.13
CA ASN A 422 54.41 -14.77 -25.43
C ASN A 422 55.94 -14.80 -25.47
N THR A 423 56.60 -14.34 -24.41
CA THR A 423 58.06 -14.34 -24.26
C THR A 423 58.47 -14.74 -22.85
N THR A 424 59.73 -15.13 -22.69
CA THR A 424 60.34 -15.34 -21.38
C THR A 424 60.74 -13.99 -20.78
N GLY A 425 60.37 -13.71 -19.52
CA GLY A 425 60.59 -12.44 -18.85
C GLY A 425 59.37 -12.04 -18.01
N ASN A 426 59.57 -11.18 -17.01
CA ASN A 426 58.47 -10.80 -16.11
C ASN A 426 57.33 -10.12 -16.89
N THR A 427 56.13 -10.63 -16.71
CA THR A 427 54.88 -10.08 -17.23
C THR A 427 54.00 -9.82 -16.02
N MET A 428 53.86 -8.55 -15.65
CA MET A 428 53.29 -8.11 -14.35
C MET A 428 51.95 -7.37 -14.53
N PHE A 429 50.85 -8.10 -14.42
CA PHE A 429 49.49 -7.62 -14.64
C PHE A 429 48.95 -6.91 -13.40
N ASP A 430 48.34 -5.75 -13.61
CA ASP A 430 47.87 -4.86 -12.55
C ASP A 430 46.34 -4.83 -12.52
N TYR A 431 45.69 -4.37 -13.58
CA TYR A 431 44.24 -4.40 -13.70
C TYR A 431 43.79 -4.30 -15.16
N LEU A 432 42.49 -4.51 -15.39
CA LEU A 432 41.86 -4.23 -16.67
C LEU A 432 40.69 -3.26 -16.49
N VAL A 433 40.31 -2.61 -17.59
CA VAL A 433 39.14 -1.75 -17.67
C VAL A 433 38.30 -2.18 -18.87
N TYR A 434 37.03 -2.51 -18.70
CA TYR A 434 36.13 -2.74 -19.83
C TYR A 434 35.11 -1.61 -19.99
N TYR A 435 34.80 -1.30 -21.24
CA TYR A 435 33.95 -0.17 -21.65
C TYR A 435 32.54 -0.63 -21.99
N ARG A 436 31.56 0.26 -21.77
CA ARG A 436 30.13 0.04 -22.07
C ARG A 436 29.52 1.29 -22.72
N ASN A 437 30.28 1.93 -23.60
CA ASN A 437 29.96 3.26 -24.12
C ASN A 437 28.71 3.24 -25.00
N ASN A 438 28.53 2.16 -25.77
CA ASN A 438 27.40 1.90 -26.65
C ASN A 438 26.44 0.84 -26.08
N HIS A 439 26.34 0.74 -24.75
CA HIS A 439 25.30 -0.09 -24.11
C HIS A 439 23.94 0.23 -24.73
N PRO A 440 23.16 -0.78 -25.20
CA PRO A 440 21.84 -0.57 -25.77
C PRO A 440 21.06 0.37 -24.88
N ALA A 441 20.71 1.54 -25.41
CA ALA A 441 19.97 2.52 -24.64
C ALA A 441 18.67 1.85 -24.18
N GLY A 442 18.34 2.04 -22.89
CA GLY A 442 16.96 1.87 -22.48
C GLY A 442 16.06 2.88 -23.21
N LEU A 443 14.88 3.15 -22.67
CA LEU A 443 14.11 4.30 -23.17
C LEU A 443 14.98 5.57 -23.14
N PRO A 444 15.07 6.37 -24.21
CA PRO A 444 15.73 7.66 -24.15
C PRO A 444 14.97 8.62 -23.24
N SER A 445 15.65 9.65 -22.74
CA SER A 445 14.98 10.73 -22.01
C SER A 445 13.92 11.41 -22.89
N GLY A 446 12.79 11.74 -22.32
CA GLY A 446 11.71 12.44 -23.01
C GLY A 446 10.35 12.25 -22.36
N THR A 447 9.34 12.88 -22.95
CA THR A 447 7.95 12.75 -22.52
C THR A 447 7.25 11.68 -23.32
N TYR A 448 6.81 10.64 -22.64
CA TYR A 448 6.09 9.51 -23.21
C TYR A 448 4.60 9.64 -22.96
N THR A 449 3.80 9.10 -23.88
CA THR A 449 2.34 9.06 -23.77
C THR A 449 1.87 7.64 -23.60
N TYR A 450 1.17 7.36 -22.50
CA TYR A 450 0.56 6.09 -22.18
C TYR A 450 -0.96 6.20 -22.36
N GLU A 451 -1.47 5.65 -23.45
CA GLU A 451 -2.90 5.63 -23.78
C GLU A 451 -3.49 4.31 -23.29
N ALA A 452 -4.51 4.36 -22.44
CA ALA A 452 -5.10 3.15 -21.89
C ALA A 452 -6.62 3.18 -21.89
N LYS A 453 -7.18 1.97 -22.03
CA LYS A 453 -8.59 1.68 -21.85
C LYS A 453 -8.72 0.61 -20.77
N ASP A 454 -9.34 0.99 -19.66
CA ASP A 454 -9.44 0.17 -18.47
C ASP A 454 -10.90 -0.13 -18.13
N THR A 455 -11.18 -1.36 -17.72
CA THR A 455 -12.45 -1.75 -17.09
C THR A 455 -12.14 -2.21 -15.68
N LEU A 456 -12.71 -1.51 -14.71
CA LEU A 456 -12.58 -1.76 -13.29
C LEU A 456 -13.89 -2.34 -12.78
N VAL A 457 -13.91 -3.59 -12.34
CA VAL A 457 -15.12 -4.26 -11.83
C VAL A 457 -15.05 -4.33 -10.31
N VAL A 458 -16.07 -3.84 -9.60
CA VAL A 458 -16.01 -3.80 -8.13
C VAL A 458 -15.88 -5.21 -7.55
N ARG A 459 -14.88 -5.41 -6.69
CA ARG A 459 -14.67 -6.63 -5.92
C ARG A 459 -15.31 -6.51 -4.54
N ASP A 460 -14.95 -5.45 -3.83
CA ASP A 460 -15.42 -5.14 -2.50
C ASP A 460 -15.22 -3.66 -2.17
N ARG A 461 -15.89 -3.18 -1.12
CA ARG A 461 -15.80 -1.78 -0.66
C ARG A 461 -14.60 -1.53 0.27
N GLY A 462 -13.90 -2.57 0.71
CA GLY A 462 -12.74 -2.45 1.59
C GLY A 462 -13.02 -1.82 2.96
N VAL A 463 -14.27 -1.85 3.44
CA VAL A 463 -14.68 -1.27 4.73
C VAL A 463 -14.83 -2.37 5.77
N THR A 464 -14.23 -2.17 6.94
CA THR A 464 -14.33 -3.06 8.10
C THR A 464 -14.77 -2.28 9.33
N MET A 465 -15.20 -2.97 10.38
CA MET A 465 -15.37 -2.31 11.68
C MET A 465 -14.00 -1.86 12.21
N GLU A 466 -13.96 -0.65 12.74
CA GLU A 466 -12.74 0.01 13.17
C GLU A 466 -12.93 0.60 14.57
N VAL A 467 -11.89 0.48 15.39
CA VAL A 467 -11.70 1.24 16.63
C VAL A 467 -10.37 1.98 16.50
N TYR A 468 -10.22 3.07 17.24
CA TYR A 468 -8.96 3.81 17.27
C TYR A 468 -8.38 3.88 18.68
N ASN A 469 -7.08 4.11 18.77
CA ASN A 469 -6.39 4.36 20.04
C ASN A 469 -6.04 5.85 20.13
N PRO A 470 -6.59 6.62 21.10
CA PRO A 470 -6.17 8.00 21.30
C PRO A 470 -4.76 8.07 21.90
N VAL A 471 -3.98 9.05 21.47
CA VAL A 471 -2.67 9.39 22.05
C VAL A 471 -2.74 10.81 22.58
N ILE A 472 -2.63 10.94 23.91
CA ILE A 472 -2.63 12.24 24.58
C ILE A 472 -1.27 12.91 24.32
N SER A 473 -1.31 14.14 23.82
CA SER A 473 -0.13 14.99 23.67
C SER A 473 0.02 15.80 24.96
N ASN A 474 1.19 15.71 25.60
CA ASN A 474 1.52 16.51 26.78
C ASN A 474 1.71 17.99 26.44
#